data_AF-A0A831W8F4-F1
#
_entry.id   AF-A0A831W8F4-F1
#
_cell.length_a   1.000
_cell.length_b   1.000
_cell.length_c   1.000
_cell.angle_alpha   90.00
_cell.angle_beta   90.00
_cell.angle_gamma   90.00
#
_symmetry.space_group_name_H-M   'P 1'
#
loop_
_entity.id
_entity.type
_entity.pdbx_description
1 polymer ?
#
loop_
_entity_poly.entity_id
_entity_poly.type
_entity_poly.pdbx_seq_one_letter_code
_entity_poly.pdbx_strand_id
1 'polypeptide(L)'
;MTEEARITLQITGEEIDGFCREIVAASSNSGRRHATLVALEGFIARFAGADSHSPAYEAILGRIRNFSEQTRSDLLREQAAALDAALEQEDVAALGRIHAGLSRNGFSRIAGRIGQQMPSSRRQRTTAWLRQWCDQAEQAARQASGWPDAMDFRAAGIDLQAYRAAKDILIQLTEEHP
;
A
#
# COMPACT_ATOMS: atom_id res chain seq x y z
N MET A 1 -30.13 34.82 -14.27
CA MET A 1 -29.56 33.49 -14.53
C MET A 1 -28.14 33.70 -15.02
N THR A 2 -27.15 33.51 -14.17
CA THR A 2 -25.74 33.52 -14.58
C THR A 2 -25.46 32.22 -15.30
N GLU A 3 -25.19 32.31 -16.60
CA GLU A 3 -24.60 31.21 -17.37
C GLU A 3 -23.31 30.80 -16.66
N GLU A 4 -23.28 29.60 -16.07
CA GLU A 4 -22.06 29.07 -15.49
C GLU A 4 -21.05 28.89 -16.62
N ALA A 5 -19.95 29.63 -16.56
CA ALA A 5 -18.85 29.47 -17.51
C ALA A 5 -18.32 28.04 -17.42
N ARG A 6 -18.44 27.29 -18.51
CA ARG A 6 -17.96 25.90 -18.64
C ARG A 6 -16.73 25.89 -19.52
N ILE A 7 -15.76 25.05 -19.16
CA ILE A 7 -14.65 24.67 -20.02
C ILE A 7 -14.90 23.26 -20.56
N THR A 8 -14.57 23.04 -21.83
CA THR A 8 -14.60 21.72 -22.48
C THR A 8 -13.18 21.25 -22.67
N LEU A 9 -12.86 20.06 -22.17
CA LEU A 9 -11.57 19.40 -22.39
C LEU A 9 -11.74 18.31 -23.44
N GLN A 10 -10.94 18.37 -24.49
CA GLN A 10 -10.84 17.31 -25.49
C GLN A 10 -9.49 16.62 -25.30
N ILE A 11 -9.52 15.30 -25.17
CA ILE A 11 -8.33 14.49 -24.88
C ILE A 11 -8.38 13.28 -25.81
N THR A 12 -7.32 13.08 -26.56
CA THR A 12 -7.12 11.90 -27.40
C THR A 12 -6.41 10.79 -26.63
N GLY A 13 -6.48 9.56 -27.15
CA GLY A 13 -5.72 8.45 -26.61
C GLY A 13 -4.20 8.69 -26.61
N GLU A 14 -3.67 9.41 -27.60
CA GLU A 14 -2.24 9.70 -27.70
C GLU A 14 -1.78 10.74 -26.66
N GLU A 15 -2.58 11.79 -26.45
CA GLU A 15 -2.29 12.80 -25.43
C GLU A 15 -2.32 12.22 -24.02
N ILE A 16 -3.30 11.36 -23.70
CA ILE A 16 -3.34 10.71 -22.39
C ILE A 16 -2.15 9.77 -22.19
N ASP A 17 -1.69 9.09 -23.24
CA ASP A 17 -0.53 8.21 -23.18
C ASP A 17 0.75 9.02 -22.91
N GLY A 18 0.95 10.12 -23.64
CA GLY A 18 2.05 11.06 -23.40
C GLY A 18 2.05 11.59 -21.97
N PHE A 19 0.89 12.06 -21.49
CA PHE A 19 0.75 12.58 -20.13
C PHE A 19 1.01 11.52 -19.05
N CYS A 20 0.57 10.26 -19.26
CA CYS A 20 0.88 9.16 -18.34
C CYS A 20 2.38 8.88 -18.29
N ARG A 21 3.09 8.90 -19.43
CA ARG A 21 4.55 8.74 -19.48
C ARG A 21 5.27 9.87 -18.73
N GLU A 22 4.79 11.11 -18.88
CA GLU A 22 5.32 12.27 -18.14
C GLU A 22 5.15 12.11 -16.63
N ILE A 23 3.97 11.68 -16.15
CA ILE A 23 3.74 11.39 -14.73
C ILE A 23 4.74 10.35 -14.21
N VAL A 24 4.97 9.28 -14.98
CA VAL A 24 5.91 8.21 -14.60
C VAL A 24 7.35 8.74 -14.58
N ALA A 25 7.74 9.57 -15.54
CA ALA A 25 9.09 10.12 -15.63
C ALA A 25 9.39 11.20 -14.56
N ALA A 26 8.40 12.02 -14.19
CA ALA A 26 8.60 13.23 -13.38
C ALA A 26 8.83 12.98 -11.88
N SER A 27 8.28 11.91 -11.32
CA SER A 27 8.45 11.56 -9.90
C SER A 27 9.44 10.41 -9.78
N SER A 28 10.37 10.42 -8.82
CA SER A 28 11.15 9.22 -8.45
C SER A 28 10.41 8.30 -7.49
N ASN A 29 9.34 8.79 -6.86
CA ASN A 29 8.56 8.06 -5.87
C ASN A 29 7.40 7.29 -6.54
N SER A 30 7.44 5.96 -6.47
CA SER A 30 6.43 5.06 -7.05
C SER A 30 5.03 5.26 -6.49
N GLY A 31 4.91 5.50 -5.18
CA GLY A 31 3.64 5.79 -4.51
C GLY A 31 2.97 7.05 -5.05
N ARG A 32 3.76 8.11 -5.26
CA ARG A 32 3.27 9.37 -5.85
C ARG A 32 2.85 9.19 -7.31
N ARG A 33 3.61 8.42 -8.11
CA ARG A 33 3.23 8.09 -9.50
C ARG A 33 1.87 7.40 -9.53
N HIS A 34 1.72 6.34 -8.74
CA HIS A 34 0.50 5.56 -8.67
C HIS A 34 -0.69 6.39 -8.20
N ALA A 35 -0.54 7.16 -7.12
CA ALA A 35 -1.61 8.03 -6.61
C ALA A 35 -2.05 9.09 -7.64
N THR A 36 -1.12 9.64 -8.43
CA THR A 36 -1.43 10.61 -9.48
C THR A 36 -2.21 9.97 -10.62
N LEU A 37 -1.85 8.75 -11.04
CA LEU A 37 -2.58 8.01 -12.07
C LEU A 37 -3.99 7.60 -11.61
N VAL A 38 -4.15 7.21 -10.35
CA VAL A 38 -5.48 6.93 -9.76
C VAL A 38 -6.34 8.18 -9.70
N ALA A 39 -5.75 9.34 -9.34
CA ALA A 39 -6.45 10.61 -9.36
C ALA A 39 -6.89 11.02 -10.79
N LEU A 40 -6.03 10.78 -11.79
CA LEU A 40 -6.33 11.01 -13.19
C LEU A 40 -7.47 10.09 -13.69
N GLU A 41 -7.43 8.80 -13.36
CA GLU A 41 -8.52 7.87 -13.66
C GLU A 41 -9.85 8.35 -13.06
N GLY A 42 -9.85 8.71 -11.77
CA GLY A 42 -11.02 9.23 -11.08
C GLY A 42 -11.54 10.53 -11.68
N PHE A 43 -10.65 11.43 -12.10
CA PHE A 43 -11.01 12.68 -12.78
C PHE A 43 -11.72 12.39 -14.11
N ILE A 44 -11.13 11.58 -14.98
CA ILE A 44 -11.72 11.24 -16.28
C ILE A 44 -13.08 10.53 -16.08
N ALA A 45 -13.15 9.54 -15.19
CA ALA A 45 -14.39 8.84 -14.89
C ALA A 45 -15.50 9.77 -14.36
N ARG A 46 -15.13 10.78 -13.55
CA ARG A 46 -16.08 11.72 -12.96
C ARG A 46 -16.59 12.78 -13.94
N PHE A 47 -15.81 13.15 -14.94
CA PHE A 47 -16.08 14.27 -15.85
C PHE A 47 -16.36 13.87 -17.30
N ALA A 48 -16.29 12.59 -17.67
CA ALA A 48 -16.60 12.11 -19.03
C ALA A 48 -18.07 12.34 -19.45
N GLY A 49 -18.99 12.59 -18.53
CA GLY A 49 -20.37 12.95 -18.85
C GLY A 49 -21.07 11.89 -19.71
N ALA A 50 -21.64 12.30 -20.84
CA ALA A 50 -22.34 11.40 -21.78
C ALA A 50 -21.40 10.45 -22.54
N ASP A 51 -20.09 10.73 -22.57
CA ASP A 51 -19.10 9.94 -23.31
C ASP A 51 -18.61 8.71 -22.53
N SER A 52 -19.12 8.46 -21.32
CA SER A 52 -18.71 7.34 -20.44
C SER A 52 -18.96 5.94 -21.00
N HIS A 53 -19.69 5.83 -22.11
CA HIS A 53 -19.94 4.57 -22.82
C HIS A 53 -19.35 4.57 -24.23
N SER A 54 -18.55 5.58 -24.57
CA SER A 54 -17.91 5.66 -25.88
C SER A 54 -16.68 4.76 -25.96
N PRO A 55 -16.36 4.20 -27.14
CA PRO A 55 -15.11 3.46 -27.34
C PRO A 55 -13.86 4.31 -27.05
N ALA A 56 -13.93 5.62 -27.26
CA ALA A 56 -12.83 6.55 -26.96
C ALA A 56 -12.57 6.63 -25.45
N TYR A 57 -13.63 6.73 -24.64
CA TYR A 57 -13.52 6.72 -23.18
C TYR A 57 -12.92 5.40 -22.66
N GLU A 58 -13.40 4.26 -23.15
CA GLU A 58 -12.85 2.96 -22.76
C GLU A 58 -11.38 2.82 -23.13
N ALA A 59 -10.98 3.29 -24.32
CA ALA A 59 -9.60 3.28 -24.76
C ALA A 59 -8.69 4.17 -23.88
N ILE A 60 -9.16 5.36 -23.50
CA ILE A 60 -8.44 6.29 -22.61
C ILE A 60 -8.28 5.68 -21.22
N LEU A 61 -9.35 5.17 -20.62
CA LEU A 61 -9.27 4.52 -19.31
C LEU A 61 -8.41 3.26 -19.34
N GLY A 62 -8.49 2.47 -20.42
CA GLY A 62 -7.63 1.30 -20.61
C GLY A 62 -6.14 1.68 -20.56
N ARG A 63 -5.74 2.79 -21.21
CA ARG A 63 -4.36 3.29 -21.16
C ARG A 63 -3.96 3.71 -19.75
N ILE A 64 -4.78 4.53 -19.06
CA ILE A 64 -4.48 4.98 -17.69
C ILE A 64 -4.35 3.77 -16.75
N ARG A 65 -5.25 2.79 -16.85
CA ARG A 65 -5.22 1.56 -16.04
C ARG A 65 -3.96 0.74 -16.28
N ASN A 66 -3.48 0.63 -17.52
CA ASN A 66 -2.24 -0.07 -17.82
C ASN A 66 -1.05 0.58 -17.09
N PHE A 67 -0.93 1.92 -17.14
CA PHE A 67 0.10 2.64 -16.39
C PHE A 67 -0.09 2.52 -14.86
N SER A 68 -1.33 2.58 -14.38
CA SER A 68 -1.65 2.44 -12.97
C SER A 68 -1.24 1.06 -12.43
N GLU A 69 -1.51 -0.01 -13.18
CA GLU A 69 -1.12 -1.37 -12.82
C GLU A 69 0.40 -1.59 -12.86
N GLN A 70 1.09 -0.97 -13.83
CA GLN A 70 2.56 -1.01 -13.89
C GLN A 70 3.18 -0.31 -12.67
N THR A 71 2.74 0.91 -12.37
CA THR A 71 3.24 1.67 -11.21
C THR A 71 2.87 1.02 -9.89
N ARG A 72 1.70 0.38 -9.78
CA ARG A 72 1.31 -0.44 -8.62
C ARG A 72 2.25 -1.62 -8.43
N SER A 73 2.62 -2.29 -9.51
CA SER A 73 3.53 -3.43 -9.48
C SER A 73 4.94 -3.01 -9.05
N ASP A 74 5.41 -1.85 -9.51
CA ASP A 74 6.69 -1.29 -9.09
C ASP A 74 6.67 -0.85 -7.63
N LEU A 75 5.61 -0.16 -7.18
CA LEU A 75 5.41 0.19 -5.76
C LEU A 75 5.47 -1.06 -4.87
N LEU A 76 4.76 -2.12 -5.23
CA LEU A 76 4.74 -3.36 -4.42
C LEU A 76 6.11 -4.06 -4.43
N ARG A 77 6.91 -3.92 -5.49
CA ARG A 77 8.28 -4.45 -5.54
C ARG A 77 9.20 -3.66 -4.61
N GLU A 78 9.14 -2.33 -4.65
CA GLU A 78 9.92 -1.45 -3.79
C GLU A 78 9.58 -1.67 -2.31
N GLN A 79 8.29 -1.73 -1.97
CA GLN A 79 7.84 -1.98 -0.60
C GLN A 79 8.19 -3.39 -0.12
N ALA A 80 8.19 -4.40 -1.00
CA ALA A 80 8.65 -5.74 -0.64
C ALA A 80 10.14 -5.76 -0.29
N ALA A 81 10.99 -5.06 -1.07
CA ALA A 81 12.41 -4.95 -0.76
C ALA A 81 12.65 -4.19 0.57
N ALA A 82 11.89 -3.11 0.80
CA ALA A 82 11.95 -2.38 2.06
C ALA A 82 11.48 -3.22 3.26
N LEU A 83 10.44 -4.04 3.07
CA LEU A 83 9.92 -4.94 4.09
C LEU A 83 10.93 -6.03 4.44
N ASP A 84 11.58 -6.63 3.45
CA ASP A 84 12.61 -7.64 3.67
C ASP A 84 13.81 -7.06 4.45
N ALA A 85 14.23 -5.85 4.11
CA ALA A 85 15.28 -5.14 4.86
C ALA A 85 14.86 -4.81 6.30
N ALA A 86 13.63 -4.35 6.51
CA ALA A 86 13.09 -4.07 7.84
C ALA A 86 13.02 -5.32 8.72
N LEU A 87 12.66 -6.47 8.13
CA LEU A 87 12.65 -7.77 8.82
C LEU A 87 14.06 -8.25 9.19
N GLU A 88 15.06 -7.99 8.35
CA GLU A 88 16.45 -8.34 8.68
C GLU A 88 17.02 -7.46 9.79
N GLN A 89 16.63 -6.20 9.83
CA GLN A 89 17.09 -5.22 10.81
C GLN A 89 16.26 -5.22 12.10
N GLU A 90 15.21 -6.04 12.17
CA GLU A 90 14.25 -6.05 13.27
C GLU A 90 13.63 -4.65 13.55
N ASP A 91 13.45 -3.83 12.50
CA ASP A 91 12.95 -2.45 12.60
C ASP A 91 11.42 -2.41 12.54
N VAL A 92 10.78 -2.49 13.71
CA VAL A 92 9.33 -2.43 13.85
C VAL A 92 8.71 -1.09 13.40
N ALA A 93 9.46 0.01 13.50
CA ALA A 93 8.98 1.31 13.03
C ALA A 93 8.91 1.34 11.50
N ALA A 94 9.88 0.72 10.81
CA ALA A 94 9.81 0.53 9.37
C ALA A 94 8.64 -0.37 8.95
N LEU A 95 8.37 -1.46 9.68
CA LEU A 95 7.18 -2.31 9.43
C LEU A 95 5.89 -1.48 9.46
N GLY A 96 5.72 -0.64 10.49
CA GLY A 96 4.57 0.25 10.62
C GLY A 96 4.43 1.25 9.47
N ARG A 97 5.54 1.89 9.05
CA ARG A 97 5.54 2.83 7.90
C ARG A 97 5.15 2.14 6.58
N ILE A 98 5.67 0.95 6.33
CA ILE A 98 5.35 0.18 5.11
C ILE A 98 3.88 -0.25 5.13
N HIS A 99 3.39 -0.73 6.27
CA HIS A 99 1.99 -1.11 6.45
C HIS A 99 1.03 0.07 6.21
N ALA A 100 1.35 1.26 6.75
CA ALA A 100 0.54 2.46 6.55
C ALA A 100 0.55 2.96 5.09
N GLY A 101 1.60 2.66 4.33
CA GLY A 101 1.74 3.05 2.92
C GLY A 101 1.03 2.14 1.93
N LEU A 102 0.47 1.01 2.38
CA LEU A 102 -0.18 0.02 1.53
C LEU A 102 -1.62 -0.25 1.98
N SER A 103 -2.45 -0.75 1.05
CA SER A 103 -3.69 -1.39 1.44
C SER A 103 -3.41 -2.70 2.17
N ARG A 104 -4.35 -3.16 3.01
CA ARG A 104 -4.23 -4.44 3.73
C ARG A 104 -3.92 -5.61 2.78
N ASN A 105 -4.59 -5.65 1.62
CA ASN A 105 -4.34 -6.66 0.60
C ASN A 105 -2.95 -6.52 -0.03
N GLY A 106 -2.49 -5.29 -0.28
CA GLY A 106 -1.15 -5.03 -0.80
C GLY A 106 -0.06 -5.50 0.17
N PHE A 107 -0.23 -5.19 1.45
CA PHE A 107 0.68 -5.59 2.52
C PHE A 107 0.71 -7.12 2.71
N SER A 108 -0.45 -7.76 2.87
CA SER A 108 -0.55 -9.22 2.98
C SER A 108 0.10 -9.93 1.78
N ARG A 109 -0.12 -9.43 0.55
CA ARG A 109 0.50 -10.00 -0.65
C ARG A 109 2.03 -9.95 -0.62
N ILE A 110 2.63 -8.84 -0.20
CA ILE A 110 4.09 -8.75 -0.13
C ILE A 110 4.65 -9.55 1.05
N ALA A 111 3.98 -9.56 2.20
CA ALA A 111 4.39 -10.33 3.37
C ALA A 111 4.35 -11.83 3.10
N GLY A 112 3.28 -12.35 2.49
CA GLY A 112 3.17 -13.75 2.10
C GLY A 112 4.24 -14.16 1.08
N ARG A 113 4.51 -13.31 0.06
CA ARG A 113 5.58 -13.56 -0.91
C ARG A 113 6.96 -13.64 -0.25
N ILE A 114 7.28 -12.69 0.64
CA ILE A 114 8.54 -12.70 1.39
C ILE A 114 8.61 -13.95 2.26
N GLY A 115 7.54 -14.29 2.97
CA GLY A 115 7.43 -15.51 3.76
C GLY A 115 7.78 -16.76 2.96
N GLN A 116 7.17 -16.93 1.78
CA GLN A 116 7.42 -18.06 0.87
C GLN A 116 8.87 -18.14 0.37
N GLN A 117 9.51 -16.99 0.13
CA GLN A 117 10.89 -16.92 -0.36
C GLN A 117 11.94 -17.00 0.77
N MET A 118 11.52 -16.81 2.01
CA MET A 118 12.40 -16.79 3.18
C MET A 118 12.92 -18.20 3.53
N PRO A 119 14.23 -18.38 3.74
CA PRO A 119 14.80 -19.65 4.22
C PRO A 119 14.18 -20.07 5.56
N SER A 120 13.98 -21.38 5.77
CA SER A 120 13.28 -21.90 6.97
C SER A 120 13.90 -21.43 8.30
N SER A 121 15.22 -21.34 8.38
CA SER A 121 15.92 -20.84 9.59
C SER A 121 15.66 -19.36 9.85
N ARG A 122 15.68 -18.53 8.80
CA ARG A 122 15.33 -17.11 8.87
C ARG A 122 13.86 -16.94 9.24
N ARG A 123 12.97 -17.73 8.63
CA ARG A 123 11.52 -17.73 8.94
C ARG A 123 11.27 -18.05 10.41
N GLN A 124 11.90 -19.10 10.95
CA GLN A 124 11.77 -19.46 12.37
C GLN A 124 12.24 -18.33 13.31
N ARG A 125 13.41 -17.74 13.02
CA ARG A 125 13.96 -16.60 13.78
C ARG A 125 13.04 -15.39 13.73
N THR A 126 12.61 -14.96 12.53
CA THR A 126 11.69 -13.83 12.36
C THR A 126 10.35 -14.07 13.05
N THR A 127 9.78 -15.27 12.95
CA THR A 127 8.54 -15.65 13.66
C THR A 127 8.70 -15.57 15.17
N ALA A 128 9.81 -16.09 15.72
CA ALA A 128 10.07 -16.02 17.16
C ALA A 128 10.22 -14.57 17.64
N TRP A 129 10.98 -13.76 16.92
CA TRP A 129 11.16 -12.34 17.19
C TRP A 129 9.82 -11.57 17.16
N LEU A 130 9.03 -11.72 16.09
CA LEU A 130 7.74 -11.04 15.97
C LEU A 130 6.76 -11.44 17.07
N ARG A 131 6.72 -12.73 17.47
CA ARG A 131 5.89 -13.19 18.60
C ARG A 131 6.31 -12.51 19.89
N GLN A 132 7.59 -12.57 20.22
CA GLN A 132 8.12 -11.95 21.42
C GLN A 132 7.82 -10.45 21.47
N TRP A 133 8.03 -9.74 20.36
CA TRP A 133 7.75 -8.31 20.29
C TRP A 133 6.25 -8.02 20.44
N CYS A 134 5.37 -8.80 19.79
CA CYS A 134 3.92 -8.63 19.93
C CYS A 134 3.46 -8.87 21.37
N ASP A 135 3.97 -9.92 22.03
CA ASP A 135 3.61 -10.24 23.41
C ASP A 135 4.05 -9.13 24.38
N GLN A 136 5.27 -8.61 24.20
CA GLN A 136 5.77 -7.46 24.96
C GLN A 136 4.93 -6.21 24.72
N ALA A 137 4.55 -5.95 23.46
CA ALA A 137 3.71 -4.82 23.09
C ALA A 137 2.32 -4.91 23.72
N GLU A 138 1.68 -6.08 23.66
CA GLU A 138 0.38 -6.33 24.30
C GLU A 138 0.48 -6.18 25.83
N GLN A 139 1.53 -6.71 26.47
CA GLN A 139 1.74 -6.58 27.91
C GLN A 139 1.91 -5.12 28.34
N ALA A 140 2.75 -4.36 27.64
CA ALA A 140 2.94 -2.93 27.91
C ALA A 140 1.65 -2.13 27.71
N ALA A 141 0.89 -2.42 26.65
CA ALA A 141 -0.40 -1.78 26.40
C ALA A 141 -1.45 -2.10 27.48
N ARG A 142 -1.47 -3.33 28.01
CA ARG A 142 -2.34 -3.70 29.16
C ARG A 142 -1.93 -2.97 30.44
N GLN A 143 -0.63 -2.86 30.71
CA GLN A 143 -0.14 -2.14 31.89
C GLN A 143 -0.44 -0.64 31.83
N ALA A 144 -0.42 -0.05 30.63
CA ALA A 144 -0.68 1.38 30.44
C ALA A 144 -2.17 1.76 30.47
N SER A 145 -3.09 0.82 30.22
CA SER A 145 -4.52 1.13 30.07
C SER A 145 -5.21 1.49 31.39
N GLY A 146 -4.71 1.01 32.53
CA GLY A 146 -5.34 1.16 33.83
C GLY A 146 -6.65 0.37 34.01
N TRP A 147 -7.07 -0.43 33.01
CA TRP A 147 -8.27 -1.26 33.03
C TRP A 147 -7.93 -2.72 32.71
N PRO A 148 -8.48 -3.72 33.44
CA PRO A 148 -8.11 -5.13 33.27
C PRO A 148 -8.28 -5.68 31.84
N ASP A 149 -9.29 -5.19 31.11
CA ASP A 149 -9.69 -5.73 29.81
C ASP A 149 -9.40 -4.77 28.64
N ALA A 150 -8.63 -3.70 28.85
CA ALA A 150 -8.28 -2.74 27.81
C ALA A 150 -6.77 -2.75 27.51
N MET A 151 -6.44 -2.50 26.24
CA MET A 151 -5.07 -2.24 25.79
C MET A 151 -4.97 -0.79 25.32
N ASP A 152 -4.00 -0.04 25.85
CA ASP A 152 -3.68 1.30 25.39
C ASP A 152 -2.26 1.35 24.80
N PHE A 153 -2.17 1.05 23.49
CA PHE A 153 -0.92 1.10 22.74
C PHE A 153 -0.32 2.51 22.71
N ARG A 154 -1.15 3.55 22.69
CA ARG A 154 -0.69 4.94 22.64
C ARG A 154 -0.04 5.33 23.96
N ALA A 155 -0.67 5.01 25.09
CA ALA A 155 -0.11 5.27 26.42
C ALA A 155 1.18 4.46 26.68
N ALA A 156 1.29 3.26 26.09
CA ALA A 156 2.50 2.44 26.14
C ALA A 156 3.62 2.89 25.17
N GLY A 157 3.41 3.95 24.37
CA GLY A 157 4.39 4.43 23.41
C GLY A 157 4.60 3.50 22.20
N ILE A 158 3.63 2.63 21.92
CA ILE A 158 3.68 1.67 20.81
C ILE A 158 2.85 2.20 19.65
N ASP A 159 3.45 2.27 18.47
CA ASP A 159 2.71 2.56 17.26
C ASP A 159 1.77 1.40 16.91
N LEU A 160 0.47 1.67 16.88
CA LEU A 160 -0.56 0.69 16.53
C LEU A 160 -0.36 0.13 15.10
N GLN A 161 0.19 0.91 14.18
CA GLN A 161 0.50 0.44 12.82
C GLN A 161 1.65 -0.55 12.82
N ALA A 162 2.70 -0.31 13.61
CA ALA A 162 3.78 -1.29 13.79
C ALA A 162 3.25 -2.59 14.40
N TYR A 163 2.36 -2.49 15.39
CA TYR A 163 1.72 -3.65 15.99
C TYR A 163 0.90 -4.47 14.98
N ARG A 164 0.03 -3.79 14.22
CA ARG A 164 -0.77 -4.44 13.16
C ARG A 164 0.10 -5.08 12.08
N ALA A 165 1.15 -4.38 11.65
CA ALA A 165 2.11 -4.89 10.68
C ALA A 165 2.76 -6.19 11.17
N ALA A 166 3.25 -6.19 12.41
CA ALA A 166 3.88 -7.37 13.02
C ALA A 166 2.92 -8.56 13.11
N LYS A 167 1.67 -8.34 13.54
CA LYS A 167 0.64 -9.40 13.61
C LYS A 167 0.28 -9.94 12.23
N ASP A 168 0.08 -9.08 11.23
CA ASP A 168 -0.24 -9.49 9.87
C ASP A 168 0.90 -10.31 9.25
N ILE A 169 2.16 -9.90 9.44
CA ILE A 169 3.32 -10.70 9.00
C ILE A 169 3.35 -12.04 9.73
N LEU A 170 3.15 -12.05 11.05
CA LEU A 170 3.17 -13.28 11.84
C LEU A 170 2.12 -14.29 11.35
N ILE A 171 0.91 -13.82 11.00
CA ILE A 171 -0.12 -14.65 10.37
C ILE A 171 0.44 -15.26 9.07
N GLN A 172 0.99 -14.43 8.18
CA GLN A 172 1.54 -14.91 6.90
C GLN A 172 2.73 -15.88 7.04
N LEU A 173 3.54 -15.77 8.10
CA LEU A 173 4.68 -16.67 8.33
C LEU A 173 4.29 -17.99 9.01
N THR A 174 3.09 -18.05 9.61
CA THR A 174 2.61 -19.20 10.40
C THR A 174 1.48 -19.97 9.72
N GLU A 175 0.78 -19.34 8.77
CA GLU A 175 -0.11 -20.04 7.85
C GLU A 175 0.74 -21.02 7.01
N GLU A 176 0.48 -22.33 7.19
CA GLU A 176 1.04 -23.35 6.31
C GLU A 176 0.46 -23.13 4.91
N HIS A 177 1.27 -22.58 4.01
CA HIS A 177 0.93 -22.61 2.59
C HIS A 177 1.14 -24.06 2.10
N PRO A 178 0.06 -24.75 1.68
CA PRO A 178 0.13 -26.12 1.18
C PRO A 178 0.96 -26.24 -0.11
#